data_AF-A0AAD6WU50-F1
#
_entry.id   AF-A0AAD6WU50-F1
#
_cell.length_a   1.000
_cell.length_b   1.000
_cell.length_c   1.000
_cell.angle_alpha   90.00
_cell.angle_beta   90.00
_cell.angle_gamma   90.00
#
_symmetry.space_group_name_H-M   'P 1'
#
loop_
_entity.id
_entity.type
_entity.pdbx_description
1 polymer ?
#
loop_
_entity_poly.entity_id
_entity_poly.type
_entity_poly.pdbx_seq_one_letter_code
_entity_poly.pdbx_strand_id
1 'polypeptide(L)'
;MPNNRTPIRPPHTSLLRNLRTRLFSTSNDVARWAVAPTKINTTRRTHRYPLIEAQFNDAARQPYIHDIPVVLIHGAKTTVLRIYLQRGKALPQNGCNNTIVGNIVMLRVAAGDNTYQTVVNMRVTDGKIADYVFKECLTRIAKFQGPARKRLPKKLVLRRPRAFPGKP
;
A
#
# COMPACT_ATOMS: atom_id res chain seq x y z
N MET A 1 -36.93 24.96 -36.50
CA MET A 1 -36.05 25.00 -35.30
C MET A 1 -35.95 23.58 -34.75
N PRO A 2 -34.84 22.84 -34.93
CA PRO A 2 -34.71 21.51 -34.34
C PRO A 2 -34.21 21.62 -32.89
N ASN A 3 -34.93 20.95 -31.99
CA ASN A 3 -34.68 20.93 -30.55
C ASN A 3 -33.57 19.91 -30.24
N ASN A 4 -32.31 20.34 -30.29
CA ASN A 4 -31.15 19.53 -29.91
C ASN A 4 -31.08 19.35 -28.38
N ARG A 5 -31.92 18.46 -27.84
CA ARG A 5 -31.72 17.94 -26.49
C ARG A 5 -30.62 16.88 -26.53
N THR A 6 -29.38 17.32 -26.34
CA THR A 6 -28.26 16.41 -26.03
C THR A 6 -28.64 15.60 -24.79
N PRO A 7 -28.55 14.25 -24.81
CA PRO A 7 -28.83 13.46 -23.63
C PRO A 7 -27.81 13.82 -22.54
N ILE A 8 -28.32 14.27 -21.39
CA ILE A 8 -27.51 14.53 -20.19
C ILE A 8 -26.92 13.18 -19.78
N ARG A 9 -25.62 12.99 -20.03
CA ARG A 9 -24.88 11.81 -19.61
C ARG A 9 -25.04 11.69 -18.08
N PRO A 10 -25.48 10.55 -17.54
CA PRO A 10 -25.64 10.41 -16.10
C PRO A 10 -24.30 10.71 -15.40
N PRO A 11 -24.31 11.35 -14.21
CA PRO A 11 -23.11 11.64 -13.47
C PRO A 11 -22.32 10.34 -13.24
N HIS A 12 -21.04 10.37 -13.59
CA HIS A 12 -20.14 9.21 -13.49
C HIS A 12 -20.11 8.67 -12.06
N THR A 13 -20.70 7.50 -11.84
CA THR A 13 -20.70 6.84 -10.53
C THR A 13 -19.32 6.26 -10.24
N SER A 14 -18.69 6.68 -9.13
CA SER A 14 -17.47 6.02 -8.67
C SER A 14 -17.81 4.68 -8.07
N LEU A 15 -17.24 3.60 -8.61
CA LEU A 15 -17.44 2.26 -8.08
C LEU A 15 -16.44 2.02 -6.94
N LEU A 16 -16.94 1.60 -5.78
CA LEU A 16 -16.11 1.11 -4.68
C LEU A 16 -15.85 -0.39 -4.88
N ARG A 17 -14.59 -0.81 -4.80
CA ARG A 17 -14.19 -2.22 -4.79
C ARG A 17 -13.28 -2.51 -3.62
N ASN A 18 -13.48 -3.66 -3.02
CA ASN A 18 -12.64 -4.15 -1.94
C ASN A 18 -11.40 -4.85 -2.51
N LEU A 19 -10.21 -4.37 -2.17
CA LEU A 19 -8.95 -5.01 -2.51
C LEU A 19 -8.35 -5.69 -1.28
N ARG A 20 -7.89 -6.93 -1.45
CA ARG A 20 -7.09 -7.64 -0.46
C ARG A 20 -5.74 -6.97 -0.31
N THR A 21 -5.34 -6.76 0.94
CA THR A 21 -4.11 -6.09 1.35
C THR A 21 -3.39 -6.91 2.42
N ARG A 22 -2.11 -6.62 2.64
CA ARG A 22 -1.34 -7.18 3.76
C ARG A 22 -1.21 -6.11 4.84
N LEU A 23 -1.65 -6.41 6.05
CA LEU A 23 -1.63 -5.51 7.21
C LEU A 23 -0.61 -6.00 8.24
N PHE A 24 0.24 -5.10 8.68
CA PHE A 24 1.17 -5.24 9.80
C PHE A 24 0.67 -4.29 10.89
N SER A 25 0.03 -4.83 11.91
CA SER A 25 -0.74 -4.06 12.90
C SER A 25 0.05 -3.84 14.18
N THR A 26 -0.28 -2.80 14.93
CA THR A 26 0.19 -2.57 16.30
C THR A 26 -0.45 -3.54 17.29
N SER A 27 -1.63 -4.10 16.96
CA SER A 27 -2.38 -5.02 17.81
C SER A 27 -2.10 -6.50 17.52
N ASN A 28 -1.32 -6.82 16.49
CA ASN A 28 -1.01 -8.20 16.11
C ASN A 28 0.49 -8.37 15.90
N ASP A 29 1.03 -9.41 16.51
CA ASP A 29 2.42 -9.87 16.37
C ASP A 29 2.71 -10.53 15.01
N VAL A 30 1.66 -10.95 14.30
CA VAL A 30 1.76 -11.56 12.98
C VAL A 30 1.01 -10.75 11.92
N ALA A 31 1.60 -10.68 10.73
CA ALA A 31 0.99 -10.04 9.57
C ALA A 31 -0.28 -10.78 9.12
N ARG A 32 -1.34 -10.02 8.83
CA ARG A 32 -2.66 -10.56 8.48
C ARG A 32 -3.13 -10.06 7.13
N TRP A 33 -4.04 -10.83 6.51
CA TRP A 33 -4.79 -10.35 5.38
C TRP A 33 -5.86 -9.34 5.85
N ALA A 34 -6.05 -8.29 5.09
CA ALA A 34 -7.08 -7.30 5.32
C ALA A 34 -7.71 -6.88 4.00
N VAL A 35 -8.72 -6.02 4.08
CA VAL A 35 -9.47 -5.52 2.92
C VAL A 35 -9.49 -4.01 2.98
N ALA A 36 -9.02 -3.36 1.92
CA ALA A 36 -9.09 -1.91 1.76
C ALA A 36 -10.17 -1.56 0.71
N PRO A 37 -11.20 -0.79 1.09
CA PRO A 37 -12.11 -0.18 0.12
C PRO A 37 -11.30 0.67 -0.86
N THR A 38 -11.59 0.57 -2.15
CA THR A 38 -10.84 1.24 -3.22
C THR A 38 -11.78 1.91 -4.19
N LYS A 39 -11.65 3.22 -4.33
CA LYS A 39 -12.41 4.00 -5.30
C LYS A 39 -11.83 3.81 -6.69
N ILE A 40 -12.67 3.36 -7.61
CA ILE A 40 -12.33 3.25 -9.03
C ILE A 40 -12.90 4.47 -9.74
N ASN A 41 -12.02 5.30 -10.29
CA ASN A 41 -12.45 6.41 -11.11
C ASN A 41 -12.82 5.89 -12.51
N THR A 42 -14.09 5.96 -12.87
CA THR A 42 -14.60 5.46 -14.17
C THR A 42 -14.10 6.27 -15.37
N THR A 43 -13.75 7.54 -15.17
CA THR A 43 -13.19 8.41 -16.23
C THR A 43 -11.73 8.11 -16.53
N ARG A 44 -10.97 7.69 -15.52
CA ARG A 44 -9.60 7.20 -15.63
C ARG A 44 -9.56 5.81 -15.02
N ARG A 45 -10.07 4.80 -15.74
CA ARG A 45 -10.25 3.41 -15.23
C ARG A 45 -8.99 2.79 -14.62
N THR A 46 -7.82 3.33 -14.98
CA THR A 46 -6.52 2.97 -14.41
C THR A 46 -6.34 3.53 -13.00
N HIS A 47 -6.87 4.69 -12.66
CA HIS A 47 -6.71 5.32 -11.36
C HIS A 47 -7.60 4.65 -10.30
N ARG A 48 -6.94 3.93 -9.39
CA ARG A 48 -7.57 3.24 -8.27
C ARG A 48 -6.99 3.78 -6.98
N TYR A 49 -7.84 4.42 -6.18
CA TYR A 49 -7.44 5.08 -4.95
C TYR A 49 -7.90 4.25 -3.76
N PRO A 50 -7.00 3.54 -3.07
CA PRO A 50 -7.38 2.79 -1.89
C PRO A 50 -7.62 3.75 -0.72
N LEU A 51 -8.73 3.56 -0.02
CA LEU A 51 -9.13 4.28 1.18
C LEU A 51 -8.50 3.56 2.38
N ILE A 52 -7.20 3.76 2.57
CA ILE A 52 -6.39 3.06 3.57
C ILE A 52 -6.65 3.57 4.98
N GLU A 53 -7.24 4.76 5.11
CA GLU A 53 -7.66 5.36 6.38
C GLU A 53 -8.51 4.40 7.20
N ALA A 54 -9.37 3.61 6.55
CA ALA A 54 -10.21 2.61 7.21
C ALA A 54 -9.41 1.46 7.87
N GLN A 55 -8.13 1.30 7.57
CA GLN A 55 -7.23 0.32 8.19
C GLN A 55 -6.40 0.91 9.33
N PHE A 56 -6.48 2.21 9.54
CA PHE A 56 -5.72 2.93 10.56
C PHE A 56 -6.67 3.47 11.61
N ASN A 57 -6.72 2.77 12.73
CA ASN A 57 -7.27 3.32 13.96
C ASN A 57 -6.29 4.42 14.42
N ASP A 58 -6.79 5.56 14.93
CA ASP A 58 -6.01 6.75 15.35
C ASP A 58 -5.84 7.90 14.33
N ALA A 59 -6.80 8.12 13.43
CA ALA A 59 -6.84 9.32 12.59
C ALA A 59 -6.70 10.63 13.39
N ALA A 60 -7.19 10.68 14.63
CA ALA A 60 -7.06 11.82 15.52
C ALA A 60 -5.60 12.09 15.95
N ARG A 61 -4.78 11.05 16.14
CA ARG A 61 -3.36 11.19 16.53
C ARG A 61 -2.45 11.38 15.31
N GLN A 62 -2.84 10.83 14.18
CA GLN A 62 -2.15 11.05 12.92
C GLN A 62 -3.13 11.08 11.74
N PRO A 63 -3.46 12.27 11.22
CA PRO A 63 -4.40 12.40 10.11
C PRO A 63 -3.75 12.05 8.76
N TYR A 64 -2.42 12.15 8.65
CA TYR A 64 -1.74 11.96 7.37
C TYR A 64 -1.22 10.53 7.19
N ILE A 65 -1.66 9.90 6.10
CA ILE A 65 -1.09 8.66 5.61
C ILE A 65 0.09 8.99 4.70
N HIS A 66 1.21 8.31 4.92
CA HIS A 66 2.32 8.37 4.00
C HIS A 66 2.39 7.10 3.18
N ASP A 67 2.92 7.22 1.98
CA ASP A 67 3.09 6.07 1.12
C ASP A 67 4.42 6.11 0.35
N ILE A 68 4.93 4.92 0.03
CA ILE A 68 6.12 4.75 -0.80
C ILE A 68 5.93 3.52 -1.71
N PRO A 69 6.19 3.64 -3.02
CA PRO A 69 6.30 2.48 -3.89
C PRO A 69 7.63 1.75 -3.66
N VAL A 70 7.55 0.43 -3.52
CA VAL A 70 8.68 -0.47 -3.38
C VAL A 70 8.74 -1.43 -4.56
N VAL A 71 9.82 -1.34 -5.32
CA VAL A 71 10.12 -2.18 -6.47
C VAL A 71 11.00 -3.32 -6.00
N LEU A 72 10.46 -4.53 -5.98
CA LEU A 72 11.20 -5.76 -5.72
C LEU A 72 11.59 -6.42 -7.04
N ILE A 73 12.89 -6.53 -7.27
CA ILE A 73 13.47 -7.28 -8.40
C ILE A 73 13.86 -8.67 -7.89
N HIS A 74 13.27 -9.73 -8.46
CA HIS A 74 13.54 -11.13 -8.11
C HIS A 74 13.74 -11.96 -9.39
N GLY A 75 15.00 -12.22 -9.73
CA GLY A 75 15.35 -12.81 -11.02
C GLY A 75 14.97 -11.89 -12.19
N ALA A 76 14.26 -12.44 -13.18
CA ALA A 76 13.74 -11.69 -14.34
C ALA A 76 12.39 -11.00 -14.05
N LYS A 77 11.83 -11.18 -12.86
CA LYS A 77 10.52 -10.63 -12.49
C LYS A 77 10.67 -9.39 -11.63
N THR A 78 9.78 -8.43 -11.86
CA THR A 78 9.62 -7.24 -11.02
C THR A 78 8.23 -7.26 -10.40
N THR A 79 8.18 -7.15 -9.08
CA THR A 79 6.94 -6.95 -8.33
C THR A 79 6.99 -5.58 -7.69
N VAL A 80 5.93 -4.80 -7.87
CA VAL A 80 5.81 -3.50 -7.22
C VAL A 80 4.72 -3.57 -6.15
N LEU A 81 5.08 -3.17 -4.94
CA LEU A 81 4.17 -2.97 -3.83
C LEU A 81 4.11 -1.48 -3.49
N ARG A 82 2.97 -1.01 -3.01
CA ARG A 82 2.84 0.31 -2.40
C ARG A 82 2.63 0.12 -0.91
N ILE A 83 3.54 0.68 -0.12
CA ILE A 83 3.48 0.66 1.34
C ILE A 83 2.78 1.93 1.77
N TYR A 84 1.76 1.80 2.60
CA TYR A 84 1.10 2.89 3.31
C TYR A 84 1.45 2.75 4.79
N LEU A 85 1.85 3.84 5.43
CA LEU A 85 2.35 3.83 6.80
C LEU A 85 1.95 5.08 7.57
N GLN A 86 1.74 4.88 8.86
CA GLN A 86 1.70 5.96 9.85
C GLN A 86 3.13 6.29 10.32
N ARG A 87 3.35 7.47 10.89
CA ARG A 87 4.65 8.12 11.13
C ARG A 87 4.68 9.03 12.37
N GLY A 88 3.84 8.74 13.36
CA GLY A 88 3.63 9.56 14.54
C GLY A 88 4.55 9.13 15.68
N LYS A 89 5.11 10.09 16.42
CA LYS A 89 5.99 9.80 17.57
C LYS A 89 5.24 9.12 18.72
N ALA A 90 3.95 9.42 18.85
CA ALA A 90 3.08 8.89 19.91
C ALA A 90 2.26 7.67 19.46
N LEU A 91 2.64 7.05 18.33
CA LEU A 91 2.00 5.82 17.89
C LEU A 91 2.61 4.62 18.61
N PRO A 92 1.82 3.57 18.89
CA PRO A 92 2.34 2.35 19.46
C PRO A 92 3.31 1.67 18.50
N GLN A 93 4.21 0.85 19.05
CA GLN A 93 5.10 0.02 18.24
C GLN A 93 4.29 -0.96 17.39
N ASN A 94 4.80 -1.28 16.19
CA ASN A 94 4.17 -2.29 15.35
C ASN A 94 4.35 -3.66 16.00
N GLY A 95 3.27 -4.44 16.13
CA GLY A 95 3.32 -5.75 16.78
C GLY A 95 4.18 -6.74 15.98
N CYS A 96 4.17 -6.64 14.65
CA CYS A 96 4.98 -7.50 13.78
C CYS A 96 6.49 -7.16 13.86
N ASN A 97 6.85 -5.96 14.34
CA ASN A 97 8.23 -5.54 14.54
C ASN A 97 8.35 -4.28 15.42
N ASN A 98 9.09 -4.39 16.52
CA ASN A 98 9.30 -3.31 17.49
C ASN A 98 10.21 -2.14 17.03
N THR A 99 10.81 -2.21 15.84
CA THR A 99 11.72 -1.16 15.32
C THR A 99 10.98 -0.02 14.64
N ILE A 100 9.70 -0.23 14.31
CA ILE A 100 8.84 0.77 13.66
C ILE A 100 7.60 1.03 14.51
N VAL A 101 6.97 2.18 14.27
CA VAL A 101 5.75 2.61 14.96
C VAL A 101 4.56 2.66 14.00
N GLY A 102 3.36 2.49 14.54
CA GLY A 102 2.11 2.56 13.81
C GLY A 102 1.85 1.37 12.88
N ASN A 103 0.69 1.41 12.24
CA ASN A 103 0.26 0.37 11.32
C ASN A 103 0.89 0.56 9.94
N ILE A 104 1.11 -0.55 9.24
CA ILE A 104 1.56 -0.57 7.85
C ILE A 104 0.61 -1.43 7.02
N VAL A 105 0.16 -0.90 5.89
CA VAL A 105 -0.64 -1.63 4.90
C VAL A 105 0.11 -1.69 3.59
N MET A 106 0.18 -2.87 2.99
CA MET A 106 0.76 -3.06 1.66
C MET A 106 -0.30 -3.46 0.66
N LEU A 107 -0.21 -2.88 -0.54
CA LEU A 107 -0.97 -3.28 -1.70
C LEU A 107 -0.07 -3.59 -2.87
N ARG A 108 -0.54 -4.44 -3.77
CA ARG A 108 0.12 -4.67 -5.04
C ARG A 108 -0.21 -3.54 -6.01
N VAL A 109 0.78 -3.09 -6.76
CA VAL A 109 0.59 -2.18 -7.89
C VAL A 109 0.34 -2.98 -9.17
N ALA A 110 -0.49 -2.46 -10.07
CA ALA A 110 -0.76 -3.06 -11.37
C ALA A 110 0.54 -3.24 -12.17
N ALA A 111 0.65 -4.37 -12.87
CA ALA A 111 1.77 -4.60 -13.77
C ALA A 111 1.76 -3.56 -14.91
N GLY A 112 2.93 -3.02 -15.24
CA GLY A 112 3.08 -2.00 -16.29
C GLY A 112 2.72 -0.58 -15.85
N ASP A 113 2.25 -0.35 -14.62
CA ASP A 113 2.01 1.00 -14.11
C ASP A 113 3.30 1.66 -13.62
N ASN A 114 3.88 2.50 -14.47
CA ASN A 114 5.09 3.27 -14.18
C ASN A 114 4.87 4.42 -13.17
N THR A 115 3.61 4.80 -12.92
CA THR A 115 3.24 5.86 -11.97
C THR A 115 3.04 5.33 -10.55
N TYR A 116 2.91 4.02 -10.41
CA TYR A 116 2.63 3.33 -9.15
C TYR A 116 1.33 3.75 -8.46
N GLN A 117 0.38 4.34 -9.20
CA GLN A 117 -0.89 4.85 -8.67
C GLN A 117 -1.98 3.78 -8.62
N THR A 118 -1.93 2.83 -9.55
CA THR A 118 -2.96 1.82 -9.74
C THR A 118 -2.68 0.64 -8.83
N VAL A 119 -3.46 0.49 -7.77
CA VAL A 119 -3.40 -0.70 -6.92
C VAL A 119 -4.35 -1.80 -7.38
N VAL A 120 -3.97 -3.05 -7.15
CA VAL A 120 -4.73 -4.25 -7.51
C VAL A 120 -4.80 -5.20 -6.32
N ASN A 121 -5.70 -6.17 -6.44
CA ASN A 121 -5.89 -7.20 -5.43
C ASN A 121 -4.58 -7.97 -5.21
N MET A 122 -4.15 -8.11 -3.95
CA MET A 122 -3.03 -9.00 -3.63
C MET A 122 -3.44 -10.46 -3.81
N ARG A 123 -2.58 -11.22 -4.49
CA ARG A 123 -2.72 -12.68 -4.61
C ARG A 123 -2.24 -13.32 -3.31
N VAL A 124 -2.68 -14.55 -3.03
CA VAL A 124 -2.21 -15.31 -1.86
C VAL A 124 -0.68 -15.44 -1.87
N THR A 125 -0.09 -15.67 -3.04
CA THR A 125 1.36 -15.76 -3.23
C THR A 125 2.10 -14.44 -2.97
N ASP A 126 1.41 -13.29 -3.05
CA ASP A 126 2.01 -11.99 -2.76
C ASP A 126 2.23 -11.78 -1.24
N GLY A 127 1.63 -12.61 -0.37
CA GLY A 127 1.81 -12.52 1.09
C GLY A 127 3.26 -12.72 1.50
N LYS A 128 3.91 -13.79 1.00
CA LYS A 128 5.34 -14.04 1.24
C LYS A 128 6.22 -12.90 0.71
N ILE A 129 5.84 -12.32 -0.43
CA ILE A 129 6.54 -11.17 -1.02
C ILE A 129 6.43 -9.95 -0.11
N ALA A 130 5.23 -9.63 0.36
CA ALA A 130 5.01 -8.50 1.26
C ALA A 130 5.74 -8.67 2.59
N ASP A 131 5.71 -9.86 3.19
CA ASP A 131 6.41 -10.15 4.44
C ASP A 131 7.94 -10.01 4.28
N TYR A 132 8.48 -10.45 3.14
CA TYR A 132 9.89 -10.21 2.80
C TYR A 132 10.20 -8.72 2.64
N VAL A 133 9.40 -8.00 1.85
CA VAL A 133 9.58 -6.56 1.63
C VAL A 133 9.49 -5.77 2.93
N PHE A 134 8.56 -6.13 3.81
CA PHE A 134 8.42 -5.55 5.14
C PHE A 134 9.74 -5.65 5.91
N LYS A 135 10.27 -6.88 6.08
CA LYS A 135 11.53 -7.15 6.79
C LYS A 135 12.71 -6.35 6.21
N GLU A 136 12.88 -6.37 4.90
CA GLU A 136 13.97 -5.64 4.21
C GLU A 136 13.85 -4.11 4.32
N CYS A 137 12.63 -3.60 4.43
CA CYS A 137 12.39 -2.16 4.50
C CYS A 137 12.42 -1.60 5.92
N LEU A 138 12.40 -2.43 6.98
CA LEU A 138 12.29 -1.98 8.38
C LEU A 138 13.29 -0.87 8.73
N THR A 139 14.58 -1.12 8.48
CA THR A 139 15.66 -0.17 8.81
C THR A 139 15.55 1.13 8.01
N ARG A 140 15.00 1.06 6.79
CA ARG A 140 14.75 2.24 5.96
C ARG A 140 13.55 3.02 6.49
N ILE A 141 12.45 2.34 6.80
CA ILE A 141 11.21 2.93 7.34
C ILE A 141 11.46 3.60 8.69
N ALA A 142 12.19 2.94 9.59
CA ALA A 142 12.52 3.48 10.92
C ALA A 142 13.25 4.83 10.83
N LYS A 143 14.17 5.00 9.86
CA LYS A 143 14.86 6.28 9.61
C LYS A 143 13.90 7.41 9.23
N PHE A 144 12.76 7.10 8.62
CA PHE A 144 11.75 8.10 8.28
C PHE A 144 10.84 8.43 9.46
N GLN A 145 10.62 7.49 10.38
CA GLN A 145 9.78 7.69 11.58
C GLN A 145 10.51 8.37 12.74
N GLY A 146 11.85 8.26 12.80
CA GLY A 146 12.67 8.82 13.89
C GLY A 146 12.72 10.36 13.99
N PRO A 147 13.34 10.91 15.05
CA PRO A 147 13.30 12.33 15.40
C PRO A 147 13.93 13.25 14.33
N ALA A 148 14.94 12.79 13.60
CA ALA A 148 15.56 13.52 12.49
C ALA A 148 14.67 13.62 11.23
N ARG A 149 13.56 12.86 11.18
CA ARG A 149 12.47 12.94 10.19
C ARG A 149 12.90 13.21 8.74
N LYS A 150 13.82 12.38 8.21
CA LYS A 150 14.18 12.45 6.79
C LYS A 150 12.94 12.34 5.90
N ARG A 151 12.93 13.06 4.77
CA ARG A 151 11.85 12.96 3.77
C ARG A 151 11.74 11.52 3.29
N LEU A 152 10.50 11.03 3.13
CA LEU A 152 10.28 9.71 2.54
C LEU A 152 10.81 9.73 1.10
N PRO A 153 11.51 8.67 0.65
CA PRO A 153 12.01 8.58 -0.70
C PRO A 153 10.84 8.43 -1.67
N LYS A 154 11.03 8.91 -2.91
CA LYS A 154 10.02 8.78 -3.97
C LYS A 154 9.74 7.31 -4.33
N LYS A 155 10.73 6.42 -4.13
CA LYS A 155 10.63 4.97 -4.33
C LYS A 155 11.73 4.25 -3.56
N LEU A 156 11.50 2.99 -3.23
CA LEU A 156 12.55 2.07 -2.78
C LEU A 156 12.74 0.96 -3.81
N VAL A 157 13.99 0.58 -4.03
CA VAL A 157 14.33 -0.59 -4.85
C VAL A 157 14.99 -1.63 -3.96
N LEU A 158 14.50 -2.85 -4.05
CA LEU A 158 15.03 -4.03 -3.40
C LEU A 158 15.41 -5.07 -4.45
N ARG A 159 16.49 -5.78 -4.21
CA ARG A 159 16.96 -6.87 -5.06
C ARG A 159 17.04 -8.13 -4.22
N ARG A 160 16.52 -9.22 -4.78
CA ARG A 160 16.47 -10.52 -4.14
C ARG A 160 16.98 -11.59 -5.12
N PRO A 161 17.81 -12.54 -4.67
CA PRO A 161 18.12 -13.75 -5.44
C PRO A 161 16.84 -14.54 -5.80
N ARG A 162 16.87 -15.28 -6.93
CA ARG A 162 15.69 -15.85 -7.63
C ARG A 162 14.68 -16.62 -6.78
N ALA A 163 15.05 -17.23 -5.66
CA ALA A 163 14.15 -18.09 -4.88
C ALA A 163 13.64 -17.37 -3.63
N PHE A 164 12.30 -17.33 -3.44
CA PHE A 164 11.74 -17.43 -2.09
C PHE A 164 12.24 -18.77 -1.55
N PRO A 165 12.95 -18.84 -0.41
CA PRO A 165 13.13 -20.13 0.23
C PRO A 165 11.73 -20.65 0.49
N GLY A 166 11.28 -21.55 -0.38
CA GLY A 166 10.33 -22.54 0.05
C GLY A 166 11.10 -23.31 1.11
N LYS A 167 10.74 -23.10 2.36
CA LYS A 167 11.04 -24.13 3.34
C LYS A 167 9.73 -24.61 3.94
N PRO A 168 9.67 -25.93 4.20
CA PRO A 168 8.49 -26.63 4.71
C PRO A 168 7.94 -25.99 5.97
#